data_AF-A0A3D3WFA0-F1
#
_entry.id   AF-A0A3D3WFA0-F1
#
_cell.length_a   1.000
_cell.length_b   1.000
_cell.length_c   1.000
_cell.angle_alpha   90.00
_cell.angle_beta   90.00
_cell.angle_gamma   90.00
#
_symmetry.space_group_name_H-M   'P 1'
#
loop_
_entity.id
_entity.type
_entity.pdbx_description
1 polymer ?
#
loop_
_entity_poly.entity_id
_entity_poly.type
_entity_poly.pdbx_seq_one_letter_code
_entity_poly.pdbx_strand_id
1 'polypeptide(L)' 'WMRVGRWTKTIDYGEGSASQAGFPPMPDWFKDNRYWDNIAKGLRQVGFSDQDTKKICGENWLRFYKNAFIAA' A
#
# COMPACT_ATOMS: atom_id res chain seq x y z
N TRP A 1 -2.67 8.28 -7.47
CA TRP A 1 -2.31 9.62 -6.96
C TRP A 1 -2.85 10.66 -7.94
N MET A 2 -3.58 11.66 -7.47
CA MET A 2 -4.22 12.64 -8.37
C MET A 2 -3.15 13.32 -9.23
N ARG A 3 -3.19 13.11 -10.55
CA ARG A 3 -2.21 13.60 -11.52
C ARG A 3 -2.75 14.80 -12.31
N VAL A 4 -3.51 15.68 -11.66
CA VAL A 4 -3.89 16.97 -12.24
C VAL A 4 -2.72 17.94 -12.03
N GLY A 5 -1.61 17.66 -12.70
CA GLY A 5 -0.42 18.49 -12.63
C GLY A 5 -0.65 19.79 -13.39
N ARG A 6 -0.17 20.91 -12.85
CA ARG A 6 -0.20 22.21 -13.55
C ARG A 6 0.43 22.19 -14.96
N TRP A 7 1.26 21.18 -15.25
CA TRP A 7 2.01 21.04 -16.50
C TRP A 7 1.61 19.82 -17.34
N THR A 8 0.50 19.13 -17.02
CA THR A 8 0.02 18.00 -17.83
C THR A 8 -0.83 18.49 -19.00
N LYS A 9 -0.52 18.03 -20.22
CA LYS A 9 -1.28 18.38 -21.44
C LYS A 9 -2.71 17.81 -21.46
N THR A 10 -2.95 16.77 -20.67
CA THR A 10 -4.24 16.11 -20.52
C THR A 10 -4.54 16.00 -19.03
N ILE A 11 -5.81 16.19 -18.64
CA ILE A 11 -6.23 16.02 -17.25
C ILE A 11 -6.25 14.53 -16.92
N ASP A 12 -5.45 14.13 -15.92
CA ASP A 12 -5.46 12.79 -15.32
C ASP A 12 -6.04 12.87 -13.90
N TYR A 13 -7.29 12.42 -13.74
CA TYR A 13 -7.99 12.41 -12.45
C TYR A 13 -7.49 11.31 -11.50
N GLY A 14 -6.53 10.48 -11.92
CA GLY A 14 -6.05 9.34 -11.14
C GLY A 14 -7.16 8.30 -10.95
N GLU A 15 -7.43 7.96 -9.69
CA GLU A 15 -8.53 7.05 -9.31
C GLU A 15 -9.89 7.77 -9.21
N GLY A 16 -9.91 9.10 -9.39
CA GLY A 16 -11.14 9.91 -9.38
C GLY A 16 -11.68 10.18 -10.79
N SER A 17 -12.67 11.07 -10.86
CA SER A 17 -13.28 11.53 -12.11
C SER A 17 -13.49 13.04 -12.10
N ALA A 18 -13.92 13.59 -13.24
CA ALA A 18 -14.27 15.01 -13.35
C ALA A 18 -15.41 15.42 -12.39
N SER A 19 -16.35 14.52 -12.11
CA SER A 19 -17.49 14.75 -11.21
C SER A 19 -17.23 14.29 -9.77
N GLN A 20 -16.18 13.50 -9.53
CA GLN A 20 -15.78 13.00 -8.21
C GLN A 20 -14.26 13.10 -8.09
N ALA A 21 -13.79 14.31 -7.80
CA ALA A 21 -12.38 14.58 -7.54
C ALA A 21 -12.00 14.05 -6.15
N GLY A 22 -10.84 13.38 -6.05
CA GLY A 22 -10.33 12.86 -4.79
C GLY A 22 -10.08 11.37 -4.83
N PHE A 23 -9.55 10.86 -3.71
CA PHE A 23 -9.55 9.42 -3.47
C PHE A 23 -10.96 8.97 -3.07
N PRO A 24 -11.36 7.74 -3.44
CA PRO A 24 -12.57 7.16 -2.88
C PRO A 24 -12.47 7.08 -1.35
N PRO A 25 -13.60 6.96 -0.64
CA PRO A 25 -13.58 6.61 0.78
C PRO A 25 -12.74 5.35 0.98
N MET A 26 -11.85 5.38 1.97
CA MET A 26 -11.07 4.20 2.34
C MET A 26 -12.04 3.06 2.70
N PRO A 27 -11.73 1.82 2.30
CA PRO A 27 -12.62 0.69 2.56
C PRO A 27 -12.73 0.42 4.07
N ASP A 28 -13.87 -0.12 4.51
CA ASP A 28 -14.15 -0.36 5.94
C ASP A 28 -13.11 -1.29 6.61
N TRP A 29 -12.48 -2.18 5.84
CA TRP A 29 -11.46 -3.09 6.33
C TRP A 29 -10.06 -2.45 6.44
N PHE A 30 -9.83 -1.26 5.88
CA PHE A 30 -8.56 -0.53 5.96
C PHE A 30 -8.76 0.98 5.88
N LYS A 31 -9.41 1.53 6.91
CA LYS A 31 -9.71 2.97 6.96
C LYS A 31 -8.45 3.82 7.15
N ASP A 32 -7.54 3.34 7.98
CA ASP A 32 -6.27 3.98 8.28
C ASP A 32 -5.26 2.97 8.83
N ASN A 33 -4.06 3.44 9.17
CA ASN A 33 -2.93 2.61 9.56
C ASN A 33 -3.19 1.72 10.79
N ARG A 34 -4.20 2.02 11.62
CA ARG A 34 -4.59 1.18 12.77
C ARG A 34 -5.18 -0.17 12.36
N TYR A 35 -5.62 -0.29 11.10
CA TYR A 35 -6.22 -1.49 10.52
C TYR A 35 -5.18 -2.39 9.82
N TRP A 36 -3.88 -2.16 10.05
CA TRP A 36 -2.81 -2.95 9.44
C TRP A 36 -2.90 -4.45 9.74
N ASP A 37 -3.46 -4.81 10.89
CA ASP A 37 -3.69 -6.20 11.27
C ASP A 37 -4.67 -6.92 10.32
N ASN A 38 -5.57 -6.19 9.64
CA ASN A 38 -6.50 -6.77 8.67
C ASN A 38 -5.78 -7.26 7.41
N ILE A 39 -4.68 -6.62 6.99
CA ILE A 39 -3.83 -7.11 5.89
C ILE A 39 -3.25 -8.47 6.27
N ALA A 40 -2.67 -8.59 7.47
CA ALA A 40 -2.08 -9.85 7.94
C ALA A 40 -3.14 -10.96 8.13
N LYS A 41 -4.35 -10.60 8.58
CA LYS A 41 -5.48 -11.54 8.65
C LYS A 41 -5.91 -12.00 7.25
N GLY A 42 -6.07 -11.09 6.30
CA GLY A 42 -6.49 -11.40 4.93
C GLY A 42 -5.49 -12.31 4.22
N LEU A 43 -4.19 -12.05 4.34
CA LEU A 43 -3.14 -12.92 3.77
C LEU A 43 -3.25 -14.37 4.29
N ARG A 44 -3.46 -14.54 5.60
CA ARG A 44 -3.64 -15.88 6.18
C ARG A 44 -4.94 -16.54 5.73
N GLN A 45 -6.03 -15.77 5.59
CA GLN A 45 -7.30 -16.30 5.10
C GLN A 45 -7.25 -16.82 3.66
N VAL A 46 -6.43 -16.20 2.80
CA VAL A 46 -6.25 -16.67 1.41
C VAL A 46 -5.20 -17.78 1.26
N GLY A 47 -4.61 -18.24 2.38
CA GLY A 47 -3.75 -19.43 2.41
C GLY A 47 -2.25 -19.17 2.59
N PHE A 48 -1.81 -17.94 2.86
CA PHE A 48 -0.41 -17.70 3.20
C PHE A 48 -0.06 -18.29 4.57
N SER A 49 1.14 -18.87 4.67
CA SER A 49 1.68 -19.31 5.95
C SER A 49 1.91 -18.12 6.89
N ASP A 50 1.97 -18.38 8.19
CA ASP A 50 2.32 -17.33 9.16
C ASP A 50 3.73 -16.76 8.88
N GLN A 51 4.66 -17.61 8.45
CA GLN A 51 6.01 -17.20 8.09
C GLN A 51 6.02 -16.26 6.89
N ASP A 52 5.29 -16.58 5.81
CA ASP A 52 5.27 -15.74 4.62
C ASP A 52 4.49 -14.45 4.84
N THR A 53 3.46 -14.49 5.68
CA THR A 53 2.75 -13.28 6.12
C THR A 53 3.70 -12.32 6.83
N LYS A 54 4.52 -12.80 7.78
CA LYS A 54 5.53 -11.96 8.47
C LYS A 54 6.58 -11.39 7.52
N LYS A 55 7.05 -12.19 6.57
CA LYS A 55 7.95 -11.74 5.49
C LYS A 55 7.35 -10.59 4.69
N ILE A 56 6.10 -10.72 4.25
CA ILE A 56 5.38 -9.69 3.48
C ILE A 56 5.13 -8.44 4.33
N CYS A 57 4.68 -8.61 5.57
CA CYS A 57 4.31 -7.50 6.45
C CYS A 57 5.50 -6.69 6.98
N GLY A 58 6.74 -7.15 6.83
CA GLY A 58 7.90 -6.32 7.17
C GLY A 58 9.25 -7.01 7.22
N GLU A 59 9.33 -8.32 7.47
CA GLU A 59 10.65 -8.96 7.67
C GLU A 59 11.51 -8.95 6.39
N ASN A 60 10.90 -8.99 5.20
CA ASN A 60 11.64 -8.82 3.94
C ASN A 60 12.27 -7.42 3.84
N TRP A 61 11.53 -6.39 4.19
CA TRP A 61 12.04 -5.01 4.22
C TRP A 61 13.12 -4.84 5.27
N LEU A 62 12.90 -5.36 6.48
CA LEU A 62 13.91 -5.34 7.54
C LEU A 62 15.21 -6.03 7.11
N ARG A 63 15.12 -7.20 6.46
CA ARG A 63 16.29 -7.91 5.92
C ARG A 63 16.99 -7.09 4.84
N PHE A 64 16.24 -6.44 3.95
CA PHE A 64 16.81 -5.55 2.94
C PHE A 64 17.59 -4.40 3.58
N TYR A 65 17.00 -3.65 4.51
CA TYR A 65 17.68 -2.53 5.16
C TYR A 65 18.92 -2.95 5.95
N LYS A 66 18.92 -4.15 6.54
CA LYS A 66 20.10 -4.70 7.23
C LYS A 66 21.28 -4.98 6.28
N ASN A 67 21.00 -5.33 5.03
CA ASN A 67 22.01 -5.84 4.10
C ASN A 67 22.39 -4.86 2.99
N ALA A 68 21.49 -3.93 2.63
CA ALA A 68 21.68 -3.05 1.48
C ALA A 68 22.61 -1.86 1.72
N PHE A 69 22.91 -1.54 2.99
CA PHE A 69 23.62 -0.31 3.38
C PHE A 69 24.86 -0.56 4.25
N ILE A 70 25.34 -1.79 4.33
CA ILE A 70 26.60 -2.12 5.02
C ILE A 70 27.80 -1.81 4.10
N ALA A 71 28.91 -1.37 4.67
CA ALA A 71 30.15 -1.15 3.93
C ALA A 71 30.72 -2.48 3.40
N ALA A 72 31.37 -2.41 2.25
CA ALA A 72 32.02 -3.56 1.59
C ALA A 72 33.25 -4.05 2.36
#